data_AF-A0A9D6LR49-F1
#
_entry.id   AF-A0A9D6LR49-F1
#
_cell.length_a   1.000
_cell.length_b   1.000
_cell.length_c   1.000
_cell.angle_alpha   90.00
_cell.angle_beta   90.00
_cell.angle_gamma   90.00
#
_symmetry.space_group_name_H-M   'P 1'
#
loop_
_entity.id
_entity.type
_entity.pdbx_description
1 polymer ?
#
loop_
_entity_poly.entity_id
_entity_poly.type
_entity_poly.pdbx_seq_one_letter_code
_entity_poly.pdbx_strand_id
1 'polypeptide(L)' 'MKRRQKKAKDAPGMRGSRSRVKSSGKLRRKRNDTKIGTLQQIYHRTLGKDGLQLGTLLKRKHKRSLKRLVKPKKKSR' A
#
# COMPACT_ATOMS: atom_id res chain seq x y z
N MET A 1 -30.98 -1.19 13.05
CA MET A 1 -30.74 -2.44 12.29
C MET A 1 -29.29 -2.52 11.81
N LYS A 2 -28.52 -3.54 12.22
CA LYS A 2 -27.14 -3.77 11.74
C LYS A 2 -27.18 -4.46 10.36
N ARG A 3 -26.61 -3.84 9.32
CA ARG A 3 -26.48 -4.43 7.98
C ARG A 3 -25.67 -5.74 8.07
N ARG A 4 -26.28 -6.89 7.74
CA ARG A 4 -25.57 -8.17 7.57
C ARG A 4 -24.56 -8.03 6.44
N GLN A 5 -23.27 -8.13 6.75
CA GLN A 5 -22.23 -8.22 5.72
C GLN A 5 -22.37 -9.54 4.97
N LYS A 6 -22.66 -9.47 3.67
CA LYS A 6 -22.68 -10.63 2.77
C LYS A 6 -21.24 -11.16 2.66
N LYS A 7 -20.95 -12.32 3.26
CA LYS A 7 -19.68 -13.05 3.09
C LYS A 7 -19.84 -14.06 1.94
N ALA A 8 -18.83 -14.16 1.07
CA ALA A 8 -18.76 -15.25 0.11
C ALA A 8 -18.58 -16.58 0.87
N LYS A 9 -19.24 -17.66 0.43
CA LYS A 9 -19.01 -19.00 0.97
C LYS A 9 -17.60 -19.43 0.55
N ASP A 10 -16.75 -19.74 1.52
CA ASP A 10 -15.39 -20.22 1.27
C ASP A 10 -15.43 -21.63 0.63
N ALA A 11 -14.38 -22.00 -0.12
CA ALA A 11 -14.28 -23.33 -0.74
C ALA A 11 -14.16 -24.45 0.31
N PRO A 12 -14.60 -25.69 0.00
CA PRO A 12 -14.44 -26.85 0.88
C PRO A 12 -12.97 -27.01 1.34
N GLY A 13 -12.74 -27.22 2.64
CA GLY A 13 -11.40 -27.34 3.22
C GLY A 13 -10.76 -26.03 3.69
N MET A 14 -11.35 -24.87 3.41
CA MET A 14 -10.91 -23.59 3.98
C MET A 14 -11.40 -23.45 5.42
N ARG A 15 -10.56 -22.90 6.32
CA ARG A 15 -10.86 -22.69 7.76
C ARG A 15 -11.98 -21.67 8.06
N GLY A 16 -12.94 -21.50 7.15
CA GLY A 16 -14.03 -20.56 7.25
C GLY A 16 -13.61 -19.09 7.14
N SER A 17 -14.59 -18.23 7.39
CA SER A 17 -14.50 -16.83 7.00
C SER A 17 -13.64 -16.01 7.97
N ARG A 18 -12.33 -15.94 7.71
CA ARG A 18 -11.41 -15.07 8.48
C ARG A 18 -11.94 -13.64 8.56
N SER A 19 -12.21 -13.17 9.77
CA SER A 19 -12.51 -11.74 9.98
C SER A 19 -11.31 -10.92 9.53
N ARG A 20 -11.47 -10.10 8.50
CA ARG A 20 -10.49 -9.04 8.20
C ARG A 20 -10.47 -8.14 9.43
N VAL A 21 -9.41 -8.19 10.23
CA VAL A 21 -9.22 -7.31 11.39
C VAL A 21 -9.12 -5.88 10.85
N LYS A 22 -10.26 -5.20 10.75
CA LYS A 22 -10.39 -3.87 10.16
C LYS A 22 -9.82 -2.77 11.08
N SER A 23 -9.65 -3.07 12.37
CA SER A 23 -9.35 -2.10 13.42
C SER A 23 -7.87 -1.95 13.79
N SER A 24 -7.04 -3.00 13.69
CA SER A 24 -5.63 -2.97 14.15
C SER A 24 -4.58 -3.44 13.14
N GLY A 25 -4.98 -4.08 12.04
CA GLY A 25 -4.04 -4.63 11.06
C GLY A 25 -3.41 -3.56 10.16
N LYS A 26 -2.12 -3.27 10.34
CA LYS A 26 -1.37 -2.43 9.38
C LYS A 26 -1.24 -3.18 8.05
N LEU A 27 -1.63 -2.52 6.95
CA LEU A 27 -1.32 -3.04 5.62
C LEU A 27 0.19 -3.16 5.44
N ARG A 28 0.63 -4.28 4.87
CA ARG A 28 2.03 -4.53 4.54
C ARG A 28 2.60 -3.40 3.68
N ARG A 29 3.78 -2.91 4.03
CA ARG A 29 4.52 -1.90 3.26
C ARG A 29 5.18 -2.53 2.03
N LYS A 30 5.35 -1.75 0.96
CA LYS A 30 6.24 -2.12 -0.15
C LYS A 30 7.68 -2.25 0.39
N ARG A 31 8.43 -3.24 -0.11
CA ARG A 31 9.79 -3.53 0.36
C ARG A 31 10.74 -2.36 0.06
N ASN A 32 11.72 -2.16 0.92
CA ASN A 32 12.62 -1.00 0.86
C ASN A 32 13.64 -1.09 -0.29
N ASP A 33 14.03 -2.30 -0.69
CA ASP A 33 14.97 -2.63 -1.77
C ASP A 33 14.38 -2.46 -3.17
N THR A 34 13.07 -2.19 -3.30
CA THR A 34 12.43 -1.97 -4.60
C THR A 34 13.08 -0.80 -5.33
N LYS A 35 13.50 -1.00 -6.58
CA LYS A 35 14.08 0.05 -7.42
C LYS A 35 13.05 1.13 -7.75
N ILE A 36 13.49 2.38 -7.76
CA ILE A 36 12.63 3.52 -8.08
C ILE A 36 12.14 3.43 -9.52
N GLY A 37 13.00 3.06 -10.49
CA GLY A 37 12.59 2.96 -11.89
C GLY A 37 11.38 2.06 -12.12
N THR A 38 11.32 0.90 -11.46
CA THR A 38 10.16 0.01 -11.50
C THR A 38 8.88 0.69 -10.98
N LEU A 39 9.00 1.50 -9.93
CA LEU A 39 7.86 2.25 -9.39
C LEU A 39 7.43 3.39 -10.31
N GLN A 40 8.36 4.04 -11.01
CA GLN A 40 8.04 5.10 -11.96
C GLN A 40 7.23 4.55 -13.14
N GLN A 41 7.61 3.36 -13.63
CA GLN A 41 6.86 2.65 -14.67
C GLN A 41 5.45 2.28 -14.19
N ILE A 42 5.31 1.66 -13.01
CA ILE A 42 4.01 1.23 -12.48
C ILE A 42 3.06 2.40 -12.22
N TYR A 43 3.56 3.52 -11.70
CA TYR A 43 2.75 4.66 -11.33
C TYR A 43 2.72 5.77 -12.39
N HIS A 44 3.39 5.57 -13.53
CA HIS A 44 3.57 6.56 -14.59
C HIS A 44 3.93 7.95 -14.05
N ARG A 45 4.89 8.00 -13.11
CA ARG A 45 5.25 9.22 -12.39
C ARG A 45 6.72 9.28 -12.03
N THR A 46 7.30 10.47 -12.18
CA THR A 46 8.66 10.75 -11.72
C THR A 46 8.70 10.85 -10.18
N LEU A 47 9.40 9.91 -9.55
CA LEU A 47 9.60 9.79 -8.11
C LEU A 47 11.02 10.15 -7.69
N GLY A 48 12.02 9.97 -8.57
CA GLY A 48 13.43 10.26 -8.33
C GLY A 48 14.36 9.56 -9.34
N LYS A 49 15.64 9.40 -8.98
CA LYS A 49 16.62 8.69 -9.82
C LYS A 49 16.32 7.18 -9.86
N ASP A 50 16.30 6.58 -11.05
CA ASP A 50 15.86 5.20 -11.28
C ASP A 50 16.64 4.14 -10.49
N GLY A 51 17.95 4.30 -10.38
CA GLY A 51 18.84 3.35 -9.69
C GLY A 51 18.68 3.30 -8.16
N LEU A 52 17.99 4.29 -7.57
CA LEU A 52 17.77 4.34 -6.12
C LEU A 52 16.83 3.23 -5.66
N GLN A 53 16.99 2.84 -4.39
CA GLN A 53 16.04 1.99 -3.69
C GLN A 53 14.96 2.85 -3.01
N LEU A 54 13.76 2.30 -2.89
CA LEU A 54 12.61 2.94 -2.25
C LEU A 54 12.92 3.38 -0.82
N GLY A 55 13.61 2.56 -0.02
CA GLY A 55 13.99 2.88 1.35
C GLY A 55 14.84 4.14 1.43
N THR A 56 15.85 4.26 0.58
CA THR A 56 16.74 5.43 0.49
C THR A 56 15.95 6.68 0.10
N LEU A 57 15.08 6.59 -0.90
CA LEU A 57 14.25 7.72 -1.32
C LEU A 57 13.28 8.17 -0.21
N LEU A 58 12.65 7.22 0.49
CA LEU A 58 11.73 7.50 1.58
C LEU A 58 12.42 8.20 2.76
N LYS A 59 13.65 7.78 3.11
CA LYS A 59 14.47 8.46 4.13
C LYS A 59 14.78 9.90 3.71
N ARG A 60 15.30 10.10 2.50
CA ARG A 60 15.65 11.44 1.97
C ARG A 60 14.45 12.40 1.90
N LYS A 61 13.26 11.89 1.58
CA LYS A 61 12.03 12.70 1.47
C LYS A 61 11.22 12.75 2.77
N HIS A 62 11.74 12.20 3.87
CA HIS A 62 11.04 12.07 5.16
C HIS A 62 9.62 11.50 5.04
N LYS A 63 9.43 10.48 4.19
CA LYS A 63 8.13 9.83 3.94
C LYS A 63 8.08 8.45 4.60
N ARG A 64 6.97 8.15 5.26
CA ARG A 64 6.77 6.87 5.97
C ARG A 64 6.43 5.67 5.07
N SER A 65 5.96 5.90 3.84
CA SER A 65 5.57 4.81 2.91
C SER A 65 5.43 5.29 1.47
N LEU A 66 5.49 4.34 0.53
CA LEU A 66 5.21 4.58 -0.90
C LEU A 66 3.84 5.26 -1.11
N LYS A 67 2.82 4.87 -0.35
CA LYS A 67 1.50 5.52 -0.41
C LYS A 67 1.60 7.02 -0.16
N ARG A 68 2.40 7.46 0.80
CA ARG A 68 2.61 8.90 1.07
C ARG A 68 3.47 9.59 0.03
N LEU A 69 4.25 8.84 -0.76
CA LEU A 69 5.06 9.37 -1.85
C LEU A 69 4.21 9.60 -3.11
N VAL A 70 3.30 8.68 -3.43
CA VAL A 70 2.48 8.74 -4.66
C VAL A 70 1.21 9.54 -4.47
N LYS A 71 0.65 9.60 -3.25
CA LYS A 71 -0.63 10.28 -3.00
C LYS A 71 -0.55 11.77 -3.38
N PRO A 72 -1.49 12.29 -4.18
CA PRO A 72 -1.54 13.71 -4.50
C PRO A 72 -1.71 14.54 -3.21
N LYS A 73 -1.12 15.74 -3.17
CA LYS A 73 -1.41 16.69 -2.09
C LYS A 73 -2.92 16.94 -2.11
N LYS A 74 -3.61 16.73 -0.98
CA LYS A 74 -5.01 17.12 -0.87
C LYS A 74 -5.07 18.62 -1.13
N LYS A 75 -5.87 19.06 -2.10
CA LYS A 75 -6.26 20.48 -2.17
C LYS A 75 -7.01 20.78 -0.88
N SER A 76 -6.54 21.76 -0.10
CA SER A 76 -7.37 22.37 0.94
C SER A 76 -8.57 22.98 0.22
N ARG A 77 -9.78 22.55 0.62
CA ARG A 77 -11.01 23.28 0.30
C ARG A 77 -11.20 24.32 1.38
#